data_AF-A0A972G575-F1
#
_entry.id   AF-A0A972G575-F1
#
_cell.length_a   1.000
_cell.length_b   1.000
_cell.length_c   1.000
_cell.angle_alpha   90.00
_cell.angle_beta   90.00
_cell.angle_gamma   90.00
#
_symmetry.space_group_name_H-M   'P 1'
#
loop_
_entity.id
_entity.type
_entity.pdbx_description
1 polymer ?
#
loop_
_entity_poly.entity_id
_entity_poly.type
_entity_poly.pdbx_seq_one_letter_code
_entity_poly.pdbx_strand_id
1 'polypeptide(L)'
;MRGSDGQRRFSQENVDWLALPYWLRETGMPMKVMQRFAALYAQGDATIPYRKSILLDYSRLLAKRRDDLDRCDEILTKKLEIYEKYLR
;
A
#
# COMPACT_ATOMS: atom_id res chain seq x y z
N MET A 1 10.59 -5.93 26.05
CA MET A 1 11.02 -7.27 26.51
C MET A 1 10.11 -8.31 25.86
N ARG A 2 10.67 -9.37 25.25
CA ARG A 2 9.90 -10.47 24.65
C ARG A 2 9.23 -11.28 25.77
N GLY A 3 7.97 -11.65 25.60
CA GLY A 3 7.32 -12.64 26.46
C GLY A 3 8.04 -13.98 26.39
N SER A 4 8.15 -14.66 27.53
CA SER A 4 8.86 -15.93 27.75
C SER A 4 8.23 -17.15 27.05
N ASP A 5 7.22 -16.93 26.23
CA ASP A 5 6.33 -17.93 25.63
C ASP A 5 6.34 -17.90 24.09
N GLY A 6 7.17 -17.07 23.45
CA GLY A 6 7.32 -17.06 21.98
C GLY A 6 6.08 -16.62 21.20
N GLN A 7 4.98 -16.30 21.88
CA GLN A 7 3.73 -15.83 21.31
C GLN A 7 3.80 -14.33 21.03
N ARG A 8 3.38 -13.92 19.83
CA ARG A 8 3.19 -12.51 19.48
C ARG A 8 2.03 -11.99 20.32
N ARG A 9 2.32 -11.13 21.30
CA ARG A 9 1.28 -10.45 22.08
C ARG A 9 0.61 -9.40 21.19
N PHE A 10 -0.55 -9.75 20.66
CA PHE A 10 -1.43 -8.84 19.95
C PHE A 10 -2.35 -8.15 20.97
N SER A 11 -1.94 -7.00 21.49
CA SER A 11 -2.87 -6.07 22.17
C SER A 11 -3.82 -5.45 21.13
N GLN A 12 -4.99 -4.95 21.55
CA GLN A 12 -6.05 -4.41 20.70
C GLN A 12 -5.57 -3.32 19.70
N GLU A 13 -4.49 -2.59 20.01
CA GLU A 13 -3.80 -1.64 19.10
C GLU A 13 -3.14 -2.33 17.86
N ASN A 14 -2.97 -3.66 17.88
CA ASN A 14 -2.41 -4.43 16.77
C ASN A 14 -3.44 -4.84 15.71
N VAL A 15 -4.74 -4.68 15.97
CA VAL A 15 -5.77 -5.00 14.97
C VAL A 15 -5.71 -3.97 13.82
N ASP A 16 -5.47 -2.69 14.13
CA ASP A 16 -5.22 -1.65 13.13
C ASP A 16 -3.87 -1.82 12.42
N TRP A 17 -2.87 -2.39 13.11
CA TRP A 17 -1.55 -2.65 12.53
C TRP A 17 -1.57 -3.70 11.42
N LEU A 18 -2.53 -4.64 11.38
CA LEU A 18 -2.59 -5.66 10.33
C LEU A 18 -3.18 -5.14 9.01
N ALA A 19 -4.03 -4.11 9.07
CA ALA A 19 -4.67 -3.55 7.88
C ALA A 19 -3.66 -2.88 6.95
N LEU A 20 -2.70 -2.11 7.50
CA LEU A 20 -1.74 -1.38 6.68
C LEU A 20 -0.82 -2.31 5.86
N PRO A 21 -0.06 -3.27 6.44
CA PRO A 21 0.78 -4.18 5.69
C PRO A 21 0.02 -5.03 4.67
N TYR A 22 -1.24 -5.39 4.97
CA TYR A 22 -2.12 -6.07 4.01
C TYR A 22 -2.32 -5.20 2.76
N TRP A 23 -2.78 -3.96 2.92
CA TRP A 23 -3.02 -3.07 1.77
C TRP A 23 -1.76 -2.61 1.06
N LEU A 24 -0.64 -2.42 1.78
CA LEU A 24 0.65 -2.14 1.15
C LEU A 24 1.05 -3.27 0.20
N ARG A 25 0.91 -4.53 0.65
CA ARG A 25 1.17 -5.69 -0.20
C ARG A 25 0.17 -5.79 -1.37
N GLU A 26 -1.12 -5.64 -1.07
CA GLU A 26 -2.20 -5.79 -2.06
C GLU A 26 -2.11 -4.76 -3.18
N THR A 27 -1.72 -3.53 -2.84
CA THR A 27 -1.51 -2.45 -3.83
C THR A 27 -0.17 -2.55 -4.55
N GLY A 28 0.63 -3.58 -4.27
CA GLY A 28 1.86 -3.90 -4.98
C GLY A 28 3.11 -3.21 -4.45
N MET A 29 3.21 -2.94 -3.14
CA MET A 29 4.47 -2.49 -2.54
C MET A 29 5.52 -3.59 -2.73
N PRO A 30 6.72 -3.27 -3.26
CA PRO A 30 7.76 -4.27 -3.46
C PRO A 30 8.14 -4.97 -2.15
N MET A 31 8.31 -6.29 -2.20
CA MET A 31 8.66 -7.11 -1.02
C MET A 31 9.91 -6.59 -0.29
N LYS A 32 10.92 -6.10 -1.04
CA LYS A 32 12.13 -5.49 -0.46
C LYS A 32 11.82 -4.25 0.39
N VAL A 33 10.85 -3.42 -0.04
CA VAL A 33 10.43 -2.23 0.70
C VAL A 33 9.62 -2.64 1.94
N MET A 34 8.75 -3.64 1.81
CA MET A 34 8.00 -4.21 2.94
C MET A 34 8.94 -4.77 4.02
N GLN A 35 9.98 -5.50 3.62
CA GLN A 35 11.01 -6.01 4.54
C GLN A 35 11.76 -4.88 5.25
N ARG A 36 12.15 -3.82 4.52
CA ARG A 36 12.79 -2.63 5.11
C ARG A 36 11.87 -1.94 6.13
N PHE A 37 10.60 -1.76 5.77
CA PHE A 37 9.61 -1.16 6.66
C PHE A 37 9.42 -1.97 7.95
N ALA A 38 9.31 -3.30 7.84
CA ALA A 38 9.20 -4.20 8.99
C ALA A 38 10.46 -4.17 9.88
N ALA A 39 11.66 -4.10 9.29
CA ALA A 39 12.91 -3.99 10.03
C ALA A 39 13.03 -2.66 10.80
N LEU A 40 12.57 -1.56 10.21
CA LEU A 40 12.50 -0.26 10.90
C LEU A 40 11.46 -0.29 12.02
N TYR A 41 10.29 -0.88 11.77
CA TYR A 41 9.24 -1.01 12.78
C TYR A 41 9.71 -1.78 14.02
N ALA A 42 10.46 -2.88 13.83
CA ALA A 42 11.01 -3.69 14.91
C ALA A 42 12.00 -2.95 15.82
N GLN A 43 12.57 -1.83 15.36
CA GLN A 43 13.49 -0.97 16.14
C GLN A 43 12.77 0.06 17.01
N GLY A 44 11.43 0.14 16.96
CA GLY A 44 10.63 1.04 17.79
C GLY A 44 10.58 2.48 17.28
N ASP A 45 10.26 3.41 18.16
CA ASP A 45 9.79 4.75 17.79
C ASP A 45 10.88 5.69 17.26
N ALA A 46 12.15 5.40 17.55
CA ALA A 46 13.27 6.12 16.96
C ALA A 46 13.27 6.09 15.42
N THR A 47 12.60 5.10 14.81
CA THR A 47 12.53 4.97 13.34
C THR A 47 11.29 5.58 12.69
N ILE A 48 10.41 6.23 13.44
CA ILE A 48 9.18 6.85 12.90
C ILE A 48 9.47 7.75 11.68
N PRO A 49 10.48 8.63 11.68
CA PRO A 49 10.76 9.47 10.51
C PRO A 49 11.08 8.66 9.24
N TYR A 50 11.83 7.56 9.37
CA TYR A 50 12.17 6.69 8.25
C TYR A 50 10.96 5.88 7.76
N ARG A 51 10.14 5.37 8.68
CA ARG A 51 8.87 4.69 8.36
C ARG A 51 7.94 5.64 7.59
N LYS A 52 7.79 6.89 8.06
CA LYS A 52 6.99 7.92 7.41
C LYS A 52 7.47 8.22 6.00
N SER A 53 8.78 8.30 5.77
CA SER A 53 9.35 8.52 4.43
C SER A 53 8.91 7.43 3.44
N ILE A 54 9.04 6.15 3.83
CA ILE A 54 8.63 5.02 2.99
C ILE A 54 7.14 5.11 2.62
N LEU A 55 6.29 5.41 3.60
CA LEU A 55 4.85 5.52 3.38
C LEU A 55 4.49 6.73 2.50
N LEU A 56 5.19 7.85 2.65
CA LEU A 56 4.97 9.05 1.83
C LEU A 56 5.36 8.80 0.36
N ASP A 57 6.51 8.19 0.13
CA ASP A 57 6.98 7.85 -1.22
C ASP A 57 6.00 6.88 -1.90
N TYR A 58 5.52 5.90 -1.15
CA TYR A 58 4.53 4.95 -1.67
C TYR A 58 3.16 5.61 -1.92
N SER A 59 2.72 6.52 -1.06
CA SER A 59 1.49 7.29 -1.26
C SER A 59 1.53 8.10 -2.56
N ARG A 60 2.67 8.75 -2.86
CA ARG A 60 2.88 9.46 -4.12
C ARG A 60 2.83 8.54 -5.34
N LEU A 61 3.39 7.34 -5.22
CA LEU A 61 3.30 6.32 -6.27
C LEU A 61 1.85 5.88 -6.51
N LEU A 62 1.06 5.68 -5.45
CA LEU A 62 -0.35 5.32 -5.56
C LEU A 62 -1.18 6.44 -6.21
N ALA A 63 -0.94 7.69 -5.83
CA ALA A 63 -1.61 8.83 -6.45
C ALA A 63 -1.36 8.86 -7.97
N LYS A 64 -0.09 8.75 -8.39
CA LYS A 64 0.24 8.67 -9.82
C LYS A 64 -0.41 7.49 -10.54
N ARG A 65 -0.45 6.31 -9.91
CA ARG A 65 -1.11 5.13 -10.49
C ARG A 65 -2.62 5.35 -10.68
N ARG A 66 -3.29 6.06 -9.77
CA ARG A 66 -4.70 6.42 -9.92
C ARG A 66 -4.89 7.35 -11.10
N ASP A 67 -4.07 8.40 -11.20
CA ASP A 67 -4.12 9.33 -12.34
C ASP A 67 -3.94 8.59 -13.69
N ASP A 68 -3.00 7.65 -13.75
CA ASP A 68 -2.75 6.84 -14.96
C ASP A 68 -3.95 5.91 -15.29
N LEU A 69 -4.58 5.32 -14.27
CA LEU A 69 -5.76 4.46 -14.43
C LEU A 69 -6.98 5.26 -14.89
N ASP A 70 -7.24 6.41 -14.27
CA ASP A 70 -8.36 7.29 -14.63
C ASP A 70 -8.22 7.76 -16.08
N ARG A 71 -7.01 8.12 -16.50
CA ARG A 71 -6.73 8.52 -17.89
C ARG A 71 -6.92 7.38 -18.89
N CYS A 72 -6.59 6.16 -18.50
CA CYS A 72 -6.84 4.97 -19.32
C CYS A 72 -8.34 4.71 -19.47
N ASP A 73 -9.09 4.79 -18.37
CA ASP A 73 -10.54 4.61 -18.34
C ASP A 73 -11.26 5.61 -19.24
N GLU A 74 -10.86 6.88 -19.22
CA GLU A 74 -11.39 7.91 -20.13
C GLU A 74 -11.19 7.56 -21.60
N ILE A 75 -10.02 7.03 -21.97
CA ILE A 75 -9.71 6.63 -23.35
C ILE A 75 -10.54 5.42 -23.75
N LEU A 76 -10.66 4.43 -22.86
CA LEU A 76 -11.45 3.23 -23.10
C LEU A 76 -12.93 3.57 -23.29
N THR A 77 -13.50 4.40 -22.41
CA THR A 77 -14.88 4.87 -22.51
C THR A 77 -15.15 5.52 -23.87
N LYS A 78 -14.31 6.47 -24.30
CA LYS A 78 -14.44 7.10 -25.63
C LYS A 78 -14.36 6.08 -26.77
N LYS A 79 -13.48 5.09 -26.66
CA LYS A 79 -13.32 4.06 -27.70
C LYS A 79 -14.53 3.12 -27.77
N LEU A 80 -15.09 2.75 -26.63
CA LEU A 80 -16.28 1.92 -26.53
C LEU A 80 -17.51 2.65 -27.10
N GLU A 81 -17.70 3.94 -26.78
CA GLU A 81 -18.77 4.76 -27.37
C GLU A 81 -18.70 4.81 -28.91
N ILE A 82 -17.48 4.87 -29.47
CA ILE A 82 -17.29 4.83 -30.92
C ILE A 82 -17.72 3.47 -31.48
N TYR A 83 -17.33 2.38 -30.83
CA TYR A 83 -17.72 1.03 -31.26
C TYR A 83 -19.23 0.80 -31.14
N GLU A 84 -19.87 1.31 -30.09
CA GLU A 84 -21.32 1.26 -29.95
C GLU A 84 -22.04 1.98 -31.10
N LYS A 85 -21.48 3.07 -31.63
CA LYS A 85 -22.05 3.76 -32.80
C LYS A 85 -21.93 2.94 -34.08
N TYR A 86 -20.87 2.15 -34.25
CA TYR A 86 -20.69 1.28 -35.43
C TYR A 86 -21.53 0.00 -35.37
N LEU A 87 -21.96 -0.42 -34.18
CA LEU A 87 -22.83 -1.58 -33.99
C LEU A 87 -24.32 -1.25 -34.06
N ARG A 88 -24.68 0.03 -34.22
CA ARG A 88 -26.08 0.50 -34.37
C ARG A 88 -26.50 0.58 -35.84
#